data_AF-A0A1L0BUD0-F1
#
_entry.id   AF-A0A1L0BUD0-F1
#
_cell.length_a   1.000
_cell.length_b   1.000
_cell.length_c   1.000
_cell.angle_alpha   90.00
_cell.angle_beta   90.00
_cell.angle_gamma   90.00
#
_symmetry.space_group_name_H-M   'P 1'
#
loop_
_entity.id
_entity.type
_entity.pdbx_description
1 polymer ?
#
loop_
_entity_poly.entity_id
_entity_poly.type
_entity_poly.pdbx_seq_one_letter_code
_entity_poly.pdbx_strand_id
1 'polypeptide(L)'
;MSKEVLETDYSVHPDLSLLEKQVLLQYQALAIKLNLLSDEIGKLNKHLPLARQIGLDPAVGLADGLLTNMRNLERKIGLVYTLFRTAVYSLLLQNQENREREEKEDKAKELEDFSSDLEE
;
A
#
# COMPACT_ATOMS: atom_id res chain seq x y z
N MET A 1 -17.96 -25.81 -10.07
CA MET A 1 -17.96 -27.15 -10.68
C MET A 1 -19.04 -27.98 -10.00
N SER A 2 -19.79 -28.78 -10.75
CA SER A 2 -20.89 -29.60 -10.23
C SER A 2 -20.35 -30.54 -9.16
N LYS A 3 -20.86 -30.42 -7.92
CA LYS A 3 -20.47 -31.26 -6.76
C LYS A 3 -20.62 -32.76 -7.05
N GLU A 4 -21.47 -33.10 -8.01
CA GLU A 4 -21.70 -34.46 -8.50
C GLU A 4 -20.41 -35.19 -8.87
N VAL A 5 -19.42 -34.52 -9.49
CA VAL A 5 -18.15 -35.14 -9.90
C VAL A 5 -17.26 -35.52 -8.71
N LEU A 6 -17.47 -34.87 -7.55
CA LEU A 6 -16.70 -35.13 -6.34
C LEU A 6 -17.24 -36.33 -5.56
N GLU A 7 -18.52 -36.65 -5.72
CA GLU A 7 -19.24 -37.66 -4.93
C GLU A 7 -19.60 -38.94 -5.71
N THR A 8 -19.41 -38.95 -7.03
CA THR A 8 -19.71 -40.14 -7.86
C THR A 8 -18.67 -41.23 -7.68
N ASP A 9 -19.12 -42.46 -7.46
CA ASP A 9 -18.25 -43.64 -7.43
C ASP A 9 -18.15 -44.28 -8.82
N TYR A 10 -17.09 -43.96 -9.55
CA TYR A 10 -16.81 -44.47 -10.90
C TYR A 10 -16.42 -45.96 -10.93
N SER A 11 -16.27 -46.61 -9.76
CA SER A 11 -15.88 -48.02 -9.65
C SER A 11 -17.04 -48.97 -9.94
N VAL A 12 -18.26 -48.55 -9.59
CA VAL A 12 -19.49 -49.37 -9.64
C VAL A 12 -20.16 -49.36 -11.01
N HIS A 13 -19.77 -48.42 -11.89
CA HIS A 13 -20.37 -48.30 -13.21
C HIS A 13 -20.00 -49.51 -14.11
N PRO A 14 -21.01 -50.30 -14.54
CA PRO A 14 -20.78 -51.54 -15.28
C PRO A 14 -20.39 -51.31 -16.75
N ASP A 15 -20.67 -50.12 -17.29
CA ASP A 15 -20.49 -49.81 -18.72
C ASP A 15 -19.12 -49.20 -19.06
N LEU A 16 -18.25 -49.00 -18.06
CA LEU A 16 -16.94 -48.38 -18.25
C LEU A 16 -15.85 -49.42 -18.50
N SER A 17 -15.00 -49.14 -19.48
CA SER A 17 -13.76 -49.89 -19.71
C SER A 17 -12.80 -49.75 -18.52
N LEU A 18 -11.96 -50.76 -18.28
CA LEU A 18 -10.95 -50.74 -17.20
C LEU A 18 -10.07 -49.48 -17.25
N LEU A 19 -9.68 -49.04 -18.46
CA LEU A 19 -8.89 -47.83 -18.63
C LEU A 19 -9.68 -46.56 -18.30
N GLU A 20 -10.95 -46.51 -18.70
CA GLU A 20 -11.83 -45.37 -18.42
C GLU A 20 -12.03 -45.22 -16.91
N LYS A 21 -12.27 -46.33 -16.20
CA LYS A 21 -12.37 -46.33 -14.73
C LYS A 21 -11.11 -45.76 -14.08
N GLN A 22 -9.94 -46.19 -14.54
CA GLN A 22 -8.66 -45.72 -14.00
C GLN A 22 -8.47 -44.21 -14.26
N VAL A 23 -8.78 -43.74 -15.46
CA VAL A 23 -8.63 -42.32 -15.85
C VAL A 23 -9.63 -41.44 -15.09
N LEU A 24 -10.89 -41.87 -14.97
CA LEU A 24 -11.94 -41.14 -14.23
C LEU A 24 -11.61 -41.03 -12.73
N LEU A 25 -11.08 -42.08 -12.11
CA LEU A 25 -10.60 -42.03 -10.71
C LEU A 25 -9.47 -41.01 -10.54
N GLN A 26 -8.53 -40.95 -11.48
CA GLN A 26 -7.44 -39.97 -11.42
C GLN A 26 -7.93 -38.53 -11.60
N TYR A 27 -8.87 -38.29 -12.52
CA TYR A 27 -9.49 -36.98 -12.70
C TYR A 27 -10.33 -36.56 -11.48
N GLN A 28 -11.04 -37.49 -10.84
CA GLN A 28 -11.76 -37.22 -9.60
C GLN A 28 -10.80 -36.86 -8.47
N ALA A 29 -9.71 -37.63 -8.29
CA ALA A 29 -8.70 -37.32 -7.29
C ALA A 29 -8.05 -35.95 -7.53
N LEU A 30 -7.81 -35.59 -8.78
CA LEU A 30 -7.30 -34.26 -9.15
C LEU A 30 -8.32 -33.16 -8.86
N ALA A 31 -9.60 -33.36 -9.20
CA ALA A 31 -10.67 -32.41 -8.95
C ALA A 31 -10.88 -32.16 -7.44
N ILE A 32 -10.78 -33.20 -6.61
CA ILE A 32 -10.82 -33.07 -5.14
C ILE A 32 -9.65 -32.23 -4.65
N LYS A 33 -8.42 -32.53 -5.11
CA LYS A 33 -7.22 -31.76 -4.75
C LYS A 33 -7.32 -30.29 -5.17
N LEU A 34 -7.83 -30.01 -6.36
CA LEU A 34 -8.01 -28.64 -6.86
C LEU A 34 -9.08 -27.87 -6.06
N ASN A 35 -10.18 -28.51 -5.69
CA ASN A 35 -11.19 -27.88 -4.84
C ASN A 35 -10.64 -27.62 -3.43
N LEU A 36 -9.91 -28.58 -2.86
CA LEU A 36 -9.25 -28.40 -1.56
C LEU A 36 -8.25 -27.24 -1.59
N LEU A 37 -7.44 -27.15 -2.65
CA LEU A 37 -6.49 -26.05 -2.85
C LEU A 37 -7.21 -24.71 -3.04
N SER A 38 -8.31 -24.67 -3.79
CA SER A 38 -9.13 -23.46 -3.94
C SER A 38 -9.73 -23.00 -2.61
N ASP A 39 -10.22 -23.94 -1.79
CA ASP A 39 -10.75 -23.64 -0.47
C ASP A 39 -9.65 -23.17 0.48
N GLU A 40 -8.45 -23.76 0.41
CA GLU A 40 -7.30 -23.38 1.23
C GLU A 40 -6.79 -21.98 0.86
N ILE A 41 -6.67 -21.67 -0.44
CA ILE A 41 -6.39 -20.31 -0.93
C ILE A 41 -7.47 -19.33 -0.46
N GLY A 42 -8.74 -19.73 -0.54
CA GLY A 42 -9.87 -18.93 -0.07
C GLY A 42 -9.81 -18.66 1.44
N LYS A 43 -9.40 -19.65 2.24
CA LYS A 43 -9.20 -19.51 3.69
C LYS A 43 -8.02 -18.60 4.01
N LEU A 44 -6.87 -18.81 3.36
CA LEU A 44 -5.67 -17.98 3.53
C LEU A 44 -5.95 -16.51 3.22
N ASN A 45 -6.71 -16.22 2.17
CA ASN A 45 -7.08 -14.86 1.80
C ASN A 45 -8.06 -14.19 2.79
N LYS A 46 -8.78 -14.99 3.59
CA LYS A 46 -9.81 -14.51 4.55
C LYS A 46 -9.34 -14.47 6.01
N HIS A 47 -8.20 -15.08 6.37
CA HIS A 47 -7.85 -15.31 7.77
C HIS A 47 -7.08 -14.14 8.42
N LEU A 48 -7.79 -13.14 8.96
CA LEU A 48 -7.39 -12.33 10.15
C LEU A 48 -8.63 -11.61 10.73
N PRO A 49 -8.63 -11.18 12.00
CA PRO A 49 -9.71 -11.45 12.92
C PRO A 49 -10.72 -10.30 12.90
N LEU A 50 -11.98 -10.64 13.16
CA LEU A 50 -13.12 -9.73 13.35
C LEU A 50 -12.81 -8.50 14.24
N ALA A 51 -11.79 -8.58 15.12
CA ALA A 51 -11.41 -7.52 16.05
C ALA A 51 -10.84 -6.22 15.42
N ARG A 52 -10.50 -6.21 14.13
CA ARG A 52 -10.00 -5.00 13.42
C ARG A 52 -10.94 -4.47 12.33
N GLN A 53 -12.18 -4.98 12.24
CA GLN A 53 -13.21 -4.54 11.30
C GLN A 53 -13.90 -3.22 11.70
N ILE A 54 -13.14 -2.22 12.14
CA ILE A 54 -13.67 -0.84 12.15
C ILE A 54 -13.41 -0.27 10.76
N GLY A 55 -14.36 -0.49 9.84
CA GLY A 55 -14.45 0.21 8.56
C GLY A 55 -13.93 -0.50 7.30
N LEU A 56 -13.66 -1.81 7.34
CA LEU A 56 -13.32 -2.59 6.14
C LEU A 56 -14.44 -3.54 5.73
N ASP A 57 -14.85 -3.42 4.47
CA ASP A 57 -15.88 -4.20 3.79
C ASP A 57 -15.52 -5.71 3.83
N PRO A 58 -16.39 -6.61 4.31
CA PRO A 58 -16.11 -8.04 4.47
C PRO A 58 -15.77 -8.80 3.17
N ALA A 59 -15.88 -8.14 2.01
CA ALA A 59 -15.49 -8.67 0.70
C ALA A 59 -14.00 -8.43 0.34
N VAL A 60 -13.28 -7.59 1.08
CA VAL A 60 -11.92 -7.15 0.73
C VAL A 60 -10.90 -8.06 1.42
N GLY A 61 -10.13 -8.80 0.63
CA GLY A 61 -9.13 -9.75 1.14
C GLY A 61 -8.03 -9.08 1.96
N LEU A 62 -7.32 -9.86 2.78
CA LEU A 62 -6.27 -9.39 3.69
C LEU A 62 -5.21 -8.50 3.01
N ALA A 63 -4.81 -8.89 1.80
CA ALA A 63 -3.84 -8.15 1.01
C ALA A 63 -4.35 -6.75 0.62
N ASP A 64 -5.62 -6.65 0.22
CA ASP A 64 -6.22 -5.38 -0.21
C ASP A 64 -6.42 -4.42 0.97
N GLY A 65 -6.78 -4.95 2.14
CA GLY A 65 -6.86 -4.17 3.38
C GLY A 65 -5.49 -3.65 3.82
N LEU A 66 -4.45 -4.48 3.75
CA LEU A 66 -3.07 -4.07 4.03
C LEU A 66 -2.58 -3.03 3.02
N LEU A 67 -2.82 -3.24 1.72
CA LEU A 67 -2.47 -2.30 0.66
C LEU A 67 -3.15 -0.94 0.86
N THR A 68 -4.42 -0.93 1.25
CA THR A 68 -5.16 0.30 1.56
C THR A 68 -4.54 1.04 2.74
N ASN A 69 -4.19 0.32 3.81
CA ASN A 69 -3.52 0.90 4.97
C ASN A 69 -2.13 1.45 4.64
N MET A 70 -1.35 0.72 3.84
CA MET A 70 -0.04 1.18 3.36
C MET A 70 -0.17 2.44 2.49
N ARG A 71 -1.15 2.48 1.59
CA ARG A 71 -1.42 3.66 0.77
C ARG A 71 -1.86 4.87 1.59
N ASN A 72 -2.66 4.65 2.64
CA ASN A 72 -3.03 5.71 3.57
C ASN A 72 -1.83 6.23 4.37
N LEU A 73 -0.93 5.34 4.79
CA LEU A 73 0.32 5.70 5.45
C LEU A 73 1.24 6.49 4.52
N GLU A 74 1.42 6.04 3.28
CA GLU A 74 2.20 6.73 2.25
C GLU A 74 1.72 8.18 2.07
N ARG A 75 0.40 8.39 1.93
CA ARG A 75 -0.17 9.74 1.81
C ARG A 75 0.12 10.61 3.04
N LYS A 76 -0.01 10.06 4.25
CA LYS A 76 0.23 10.80 5.49
C LYS A 76 1.70 11.16 5.67
N ILE A 77 2.60 10.20 5.43
CA ILE A 77 4.05 10.42 5.51
C ILE A 77 4.49 11.42 4.44
N GLY A 78 3.96 11.30 3.22
CA GLY A 78 4.23 12.26 2.15
C GLY A 78 3.83 13.68 2.52
N LEU A 79 2.69 13.87 3.19
CA LEU A 79 2.25 15.18 3.68
C LEU A 79 3.20 15.73 4.75
N VAL A 80 3.57 14.92 5.75
CA VAL A 80 4.52 15.32 6.80
C VAL A 80 5.87 15.70 6.20
N TYR A 81 6.40 14.89 5.29
CA TYR A 81 7.67 15.14 4.61
C TYR A 81 7.62 16.44 3.80
N THR A 82 6.55 16.65 3.03
CA THR A 82 6.41 17.85 2.19
C THR A 82 6.27 19.10 3.03
N LEU A 83 5.43 19.08 4.06
CA LEU A 83 5.27 20.22 4.97
C LEU A 83 6.55 20.54 5.71
N PHE A 84 7.26 19.52 6.22
CA PHE A 84 8.55 19.70 6.87
C PHE A 84 9.57 20.31 5.93
N ARG A 85 9.72 19.76 4.71
CA ARG A 85 10.65 20.27 3.71
C ARG A 85 10.33 21.70 3.31
N THR A 86 9.05 22.03 3.14
CA THR A 86 8.61 23.39 2.80
C THR A 86 8.91 24.35 3.94
N ALA A 87 8.61 23.98 5.19
CA ALA A 87 8.92 24.81 6.36
C ALA A 87 10.43 25.07 6.50
N VAL A 88 11.26 24.06 6.27
CA VAL A 88 12.73 24.21 6.29
C VAL A 88 13.21 25.14 5.18
N TYR A 89 12.71 24.99 3.95
CA TYR A 89 13.08 25.89 2.86
C TYR A 89 12.61 27.32 3.10
N SER A 90 11.39 27.52 3.59
CA SER A 90 10.88 28.85 3.93
C SER A 90 11.73 29.52 5.00
N LEU A 91 12.13 28.79 6.04
CA LEU A 91 12.98 29.31 7.11
C LEU A 91 14.39 29.65 6.61
N LEU A 92 14.97 28.78 5.78
CA LEU A 92 16.27 29.04 5.17
C LEU A 92 16.26 30.28 4.28
N LEU A 93 15.23 30.41 3.43
CA LEU A 93 15.08 31.55 2.53
C LEU A 93 14.84 32.85 3.32
N GLN A 94 13.97 32.82 4.32
CA GLN A 94 13.72 33.97 5.19
C GLN A 94 14.99 34.42 5.94
N ASN A 95 15.82 33.47 6.40
CA ASN A 95 17.11 33.80 7.01
C ASN A 95 18.10 34.41 6.01
N GLN A 96 18.10 33.99 4.75
CA GLN A 96 18.92 34.59 3.69
C GLN A 96 18.44 36.01 3.39
N GLU A 97 17.13 36.22 3.21
CA GLU A 97 16.55 37.54 2.95
C GLU A 97 16.80 38.52 4.11
N ASN A 98 16.70 38.07 5.37
CA ASN A 98 16.99 38.92 6.52
C ASN A 98 18.46 39.33 6.58
N ARG A 99 19.39 38.40 6.32
CA ARG A 99 20.82 38.71 6.25
C ARG A 99 21.15 39.70 5.14
N GLU A 100 20.57 39.54 3.96
CA GLU A 100 20.77 40.47 2.85
C GLU A 100 20.19 41.87 3.14
N ARG A 101 19.14 41.97 3.96
CA ARG A 101 18.60 43.26 4.42
C ARG A 101 19.51 43.93 5.43
N GLU A 102 19.98 43.20 6.43
CA GLU A 102 20.94 43.71 7.42
C GLU A 102 22.21 44.25 6.72
N GLU A 103 22.79 43.49 5.77
CA GLU A 103 23.96 43.93 5.00
C GLU A 103 23.72 45.19 4.16
N LYS A 104 22.49 45.41 3.66
CA LYS A 104 22.13 46.61 2.90
C LYS A 104 21.91 47.82 3.81
N GLU A 105 21.30 47.62 4.98
CA GLU A 105 21.10 48.68 5.96
C GLU A 105 22.43 49.15 6.55
N ASP A 106 23.36 48.23 6.82
CA ASP A 106 24.70 48.58 7.32
C ASP A 106 25.51 49.38 6.28
N LYS A 107 25.47 48.97 5.01
CA LYS A 107 26.10 49.75 3.92
C LYS A 107 25.48 51.12 3.70
N ALA A 108 24.16 51.25 3.88
CA ALA A 108 23.49 52.53 3.75
C ALA A 108 23.91 53.50 4.88
N LYS A 109 24.06 53.00 6.11
CA LYS A 109 24.55 53.78 7.25
C LYS A 109 26.00 54.20 7.08
N GLU A 110 26.89 53.32 6.61
CA GLU A 110 28.28 53.68 6.31
C GLU A 110 28.38 54.80 5.25
N LEU A 111 27.51 54.78 4.25
CA LEU A 111 27.44 55.83 3.22
C LEU A 111 26.91 57.17 3.75
N GLU A 112 25.94 57.15 4.66
CA GLU A 112 25.45 58.36 5.32
C GLU A 112 26.53 58.98 6.23
N ASP A 113 27.20 58.17 7.06
CA ASP A 113 28.26 58.62 7.99
C ASP A 113 29.46 59.23 7.22
N PHE A 114 29.84 58.61 6.09
CA PHE A 114 30.91 59.12 5.23
C PHE A 114 30.51 60.43 4.51
N SER A 115 29.21 60.65 4.26
CA SER A 115 28.72 61.88 3.63
C SER A 115 28.65 63.05 4.62
N SER A 116 28.33 62.79 5.89
CA SER A 116 28.32 63.83 6.93
C SER A 116 29.72 64.35 7.28
N ASP A 117 30.75 63.49 7.23
CA ASP A 117 32.13 63.89 7.49
C ASP A 117 32.74 64.77 6.38
N LEU A 118 32.12 64.83 5.19
CA LEU A 118 32.57 65.65 4.07
C LEU A 118 31.91 67.04 4.02
N GLU A 119 30.91 67.30 4.86
CA GLU A 119 30.18 68.59 4.91
C GLU A 119 30.61 69.50 6.10
N GLU A 120 31.54 69.08 6.96
CA GLU A 120 32.20 69.90 8.01
C GLU A 120 33.58 70.44 7.57
#